data_AF-A0A8J8ND93-F1
#
_entry.id   AF-A0A8J8ND93-F1
#
_cell.length_a   1.000
_cell.length_b   1.000
_cell.length_c   1.000
_cell.angle_alpha   90.00
_cell.angle_beta   90.00
_cell.angle_gamma   90.00
#
_symmetry.space_group_name_H-M   'P 1'
#
loop_
_entity.id
_entity.type
_entity.pdbx_description
1 polymer ?
#
loop_
_entity_poly.entity_id
_entity_poly.type
_entity_poly.pdbx_seq_one_letter_code
_entity_poly.pdbx_strand_id
1 'polypeptide(L)'
;MRDQKAVEISRFVSQFEHELLSEKDAWTQNEILILLREVLAEKAQGVKEEKEILEQQLYLLKRQREPVLNKLTEIDRSADRSARRVLWGFASIFVSQFAMIQYGTYLAFSWDIMEPITCGMTLGDVVCGYLFWVWTKRPYSLEGLKEHFFERKKGKLIKKNQVDYNNYEKTEEAIRIIRNRLRELE
;
A
#
# COMPACT_ATOMS: atom_id res chain seq x y z
N MET A 1 24.90 7.88 -5.67
CA MET A 1 25.16 6.45 -5.96
C MET A 1 26.25 6.22 -7.01
N ARG A 2 26.28 6.93 -8.16
CA ARG A 2 27.34 6.75 -9.17
C ARG A 2 28.75 7.09 -8.65
N ASP A 3 28.88 8.13 -7.84
CA ASP A 3 30.20 8.54 -7.31
C ASP A 3 30.77 7.58 -6.25
N GLN A 4 29.92 6.90 -5.47
CA GLN A 4 30.40 5.91 -4.49
C GLN A 4 30.99 4.67 -5.16
N LYS A 5 30.36 4.19 -6.24
CA LYS A 5 30.91 3.07 -7.03
C LYS A 5 32.24 3.45 -7.69
N ALA A 6 32.35 4.67 -8.21
CA ALA A 6 33.60 5.16 -8.80
C ALA A 6 34.73 5.31 -7.75
N VAL A 7 34.40 5.76 -6.54
CA VAL A 7 35.36 5.87 -5.43
C VAL A 7 35.80 4.49 -4.93
N GLU A 8 34.88 3.53 -4.79
CA GLU A 8 35.21 2.14 -4.45
C GLU A 8 36.09 1.48 -5.50
N ILE A 9 35.77 1.66 -6.79
CA ILE A 9 36.61 1.17 -7.89
C ILE A 9 37.98 1.84 -7.84
N SER A 10 38.07 3.16 -7.62
CA SER A 10 39.38 3.84 -7.54
C SER A 10 40.22 3.38 -6.35
N ARG A 11 39.58 3.12 -5.20
CA ARG A 11 40.26 2.66 -3.98
C ARG A 11 40.73 1.22 -4.13
N PHE A 12 39.90 0.38 -4.72
CA PHE A 12 40.24 -1.00 -5.07
C PHE A 12 41.39 -1.04 -6.09
N VAL A 13 41.29 -0.26 -7.17
CA VAL A 13 42.35 -0.11 -8.16
C VAL A 13 43.64 0.38 -7.50
N SER A 14 43.60 1.37 -6.59
CA SER A 14 44.80 1.86 -5.89
C SER A 14 45.41 0.85 -4.92
N GLN A 15 44.60 -0.02 -4.32
CA GLN A 15 45.07 -1.08 -3.43
C GLN A 15 45.81 -2.17 -4.22
N PHE A 16 45.22 -2.57 -5.35
CA PHE A 16 45.84 -3.52 -6.28
C PHE A 16 47.02 -2.90 -7.05
N GLU A 17 47.01 -1.60 -7.30
CA GLU A 17 48.11 -0.86 -7.94
C GLU A 17 49.38 -0.93 -7.09
N HIS A 18 49.25 -0.94 -5.75
CA HIS A 18 50.38 -1.12 -4.84
C HIS A 18 50.98 -2.53 -4.87
N GLU A 19 50.15 -3.56 -5.07
CA GLU A 19 50.58 -4.96 -5.29
C GLU A 19 51.16 -5.16 -6.69
N LEU A 20 50.58 -4.53 -7.72
CA LEU A 20 51.04 -4.55 -9.11
C LEU A 20 52.36 -3.79 -9.33
N LEU A 21 52.61 -2.72 -8.57
CA LEU A 21 53.84 -1.91 -8.67
C LEU A 21 55.02 -2.51 -7.87
N SER A 22 54.77 -3.46 -6.98
CA SER A 22 55.80 -4.15 -6.19
C SER A 22 56.56 -5.22 -6.99
N GLU A 23 55.99 -5.71 -8.10
CA GLU A 23 56.56 -6.80 -8.89
C GLU A 23 56.81 -6.35 -10.33
N LYS A 24 57.99 -5.79 -10.57
CA LYS A 24 58.50 -5.49 -11.91
C LYS A 24 59.26 -6.70 -12.46
N ASP A 25 58.62 -7.43 -13.36
CA ASP A 25 59.13 -7.73 -14.70
C ASP A 25 58.03 -8.44 -15.51
N ALA A 26 57.98 -8.13 -16.82
CA ALA A 26 57.04 -8.61 -17.85
C ALA A 26 56.06 -9.73 -17.46
N TRP A 27 54.88 -9.36 -16.95
CA TRP A 27 53.77 -10.29 -16.70
C TRP A 27 53.41 -11.07 -17.97
N THR A 28 53.40 -12.39 -17.87
CA THR A 28 52.92 -13.27 -18.94
C THR A 28 51.41 -13.14 -19.04
N GLN A 29 50.83 -13.15 -20.25
CA GLN A 29 49.36 -13.03 -20.46
C GLN A 29 48.53 -13.98 -19.58
N ASN A 30 49.06 -15.15 -19.26
CA ASN A 30 48.41 -16.14 -18.42
C ASN A 30 48.35 -15.75 -16.93
N GLU A 31 49.35 -15.06 -16.40
CA GLU A 31 49.42 -14.65 -15.00
C GLU A 31 48.40 -13.53 -14.72
N ILE A 32 48.27 -12.59 -15.67
CA ILE A 32 47.24 -11.54 -15.64
C ILE A 32 45.84 -12.17 -15.64
N LEU A 33 45.60 -13.19 -16.48
CA LEU A 33 44.30 -13.87 -16.54
C LEU A 33 43.96 -14.61 -15.25
N ILE A 34 44.96 -15.19 -14.57
CA ILE A 34 44.76 -15.89 -13.29
C ILE A 34 44.40 -14.90 -12.18
N LEU A 35 45.15 -13.80 -12.04
CA LEU A 35 44.85 -12.76 -11.05
C LEU A 35 43.50 -12.10 -11.29
N LEU A 36 43.18 -11.79 -12.55
CA LEU A 36 41.88 -11.21 -12.91
C LEU A 36 40.74 -12.18 -12.54
N ARG A 37 40.92 -13.48 -12.78
CA ARG A 37 39.94 -14.51 -12.42
C ARG A 37 39.78 -14.62 -10.91
N GLU A 38 40.87 -14.56 -10.15
CA GLU A 38 40.86 -14.64 -8.69
C GLU A 38 40.14 -13.44 -8.07
N VAL A 39 40.47 -12.23 -8.51
CA VAL A 39 39.81 -10.98 -8.10
C VAL A 39 38.32 -10.98 -8.46
N LEU A 40 37.96 -11.42 -9.67
CA LEU A 40 36.57 -11.55 -10.09
C LEU A 40 35.82 -12.62 -9.28
N ALA A 41 36.49 -13.73 -8.94
CA ALA A 41 35.90 -14.79 -8.11
C ALA A 41 35.67 -14.32 -6.67
N GLU A 42 36.62 -13.60 -6.06
CA GLU A 42 36.50 -13.03 -4.73
C GLU A 42 35.36 -12.01 -4.68
N LYS A 43 35.28 -11.10 -5.66
CA LYS A 43 34.19 -10.13 -5.68
C LYS A 43 32.83 -10.76 -5.99
N ALA A 44 32.79 -11.77 -6.86
CA ALA A 44 31.57 -12.55 -7.11
C ALA A 44 31.11 -13.33 -5.86
N GLN A 45 32.03 -13.88 -5.08
CA GLN A 45 31.72 -14.51 -3.79
C GLN A 45 31.16 -13.49 -2.79
N GLY A 46 31.80 -12.32 -2.64
CA GLY A 46 31.30 -11.28 -1.74
C GLY A 46 29.91 -10.75 -2.11
N VAL A 47 29.61 -10.62 -3.41
CA VAL A 47 28.26 -10.25 -3.88
C VAL A 47 27.24 -11.36 -3.60
N LYS A 48 27.63 -12.63 -3.76
CA LYS A 48 26.77 -13.78 -3.46
C LYS A 48 26.42 -13.86 -1.97
N GLU A 49 27.40 -13.67 -1.09
CA GLU A 49 27.19 -13.65 0.37
C GLU A 49 26.31 -12.48 0.81
N GLU A 50 26.54 -11.25 0.31
CA GLU A 50 25.69 -10.09 0.60
C GLU A 50 24.23 -10.35 0.19
N LYS A 51 24.04 -10.97 -0.98
CA LYS A 51 22.72 -11.36 -1.49
C LYS A 51 22.01 -12.35 -0.57
N GLU A 52 22.69 -13.42 -0.16
CA GLU A 52 22.12 -14.45 0.73
C GLU A 52 21.69 -13.85 2.08
N ILE A 53 22.49 -12.94 2.66
CA ILE A 53 22.16 -12.27 3.92
C ILE A 53 20.93 -11.36 3.76
N LEU A 54 20.87 -10.57 2.69
CA LEU A 54 19.73 -9.68 2.42
C LEU A 54 18.44 -10.48 2.18
N GLU A 55 18.52 -11.61 1.48
CA GLU A 55 17.39 -12.53 1.28
C GLU A 55 16.89 -13.11 2.61
N GLN A 56 17.80 -13.53 3.50
CA GLN A 56 17.45 -14.01 4.84
C GLN A 56 16.79 -12.92 5.69
N GLN A 57 17.34 -11.71 5.70
CA GLN A 57 16.76 -10.57 6.41
C GLN A 57 15.35 -10.24 5.89
N LEU A 58 15.18 -10.25 4.56
CA LEU A 58 13.89 -10.02 3.92
C LEU A 58 12.87 -11.11 4.27
N TYR A 59 13.31 -12.37 4.37
CA TYR A 59 12.46 -13.47 4.82
C TYR A 59 11.97 -13.26 6.27
N LEU A 60 12.86 -12.89 7.19
CA LEU A 60 12.51 -12.64 8.60
C LEU A 60 11.55 -11.46 8.75
N LEU A 61 11.80 -10.34 8.05
CA LEU A 61 10.94 -9.16 8.06
C LEU A 61 9.54 -9.46 7.51
N LYS A 62 9.45 -10.21 6.40
CA LYS A 62 8.16 -10.65 5.85
C LYS A 62 7.38 -11.50 6.85
N ARG A 63 8.05 -12.43 7.53
CA ARG A 63 7.44 -13.30 8.55
C ARG A 63 6.94 -12.52 9.76
N GLN A 64 7.70 -11.52 10.22
CA GLN A 64 7.27 -10.66 11.33
C GLN A 64 6.07 -9.78 10.95
N ARG A 65 5.99 -9.34 9.69
CA ARG A 65 4.88 -8.52 9.18
C ARG A 65 3.57 -9.31 9.05
N GLU A 66 3.65 -10.58 8.69
CA GLU A 66 2.50 -11.45 8.38
C GLU A 66 1.33 -11.37 9.39
N PRO A 67 1.53 -11.49 10.72
CA PRO A 67 0.43 -11.40 11.69
C PRO A 67 -0.26 -10.02 11.70
N VAL A 68 0.51 -8.94 11.48
CA VAL A 68 -0.03 -7.57 11.42
C VAL A 68 -0.82 -7.37 10.13
N LEU A 69 -0.31 -7.88 9.01
CA LEU A 69 -1.00 -7.84 7.72
C LEU A 69 -2.32 -8.62 7.77
N ASN A 70 -2.35 -9.78 8.42
CA ASN A 70 -3.56 -10.58 8.59
C ASN A 70 -4.63 -9.81 9.39
N LYS A 71 -4.23 -9.15 10.50
CA LYS A 71 -5.14 -8.30 11.28
C LYS A 71 -5.66 -7.10 10.48
N LEU A 72 -4.80 -6.43 9.71
CA LEU A 72 -5.21 -5.32 8.84
C LEU A 72 -6.19 -5.78 7.76
N THR A 73 -5.94 -6.94 7.16
CA THR A 73 -6.83 -7.53 6.14
C THR A 73 -8.20 -7.88 6.73
N GLU A 74 -8.25 -8.40 7.96
CA GLU A 74 -9.50 -8.68 8.65
C GLU A 74 -10.28 -7.39 8.97
N ILE A 75 -9.58 -6.34 9.41
CA ILE A 75 -10.16 -5.02 9.64
C ILE A 75 -10.74 -4.45 8.35
N ASP A 76 -10.00 -4.53 7.23
CA ASP A 76 -10.45 -4.06 5.93
C ASP A 76 -11.70 -4.81 5.46
N ARG A 77 -11.73 -6.15 5.60
CA ARG A 77 -12.94 -6.94 5.30
C ARG A 77 -14.12 -6.56 6.18
N SER A 78 -13.89 -6.27 7.45
CA SER A 78 -14.95 -5.85 8.39
C SER A 78 -15.47 -4.44 8.05
N ALA A 79 -14.58 -3.53 7.68
CA ALA A 79 -14.93 -2.20 7.23
C ALA A 79 -15.72 -2.22 5.91
N ASP A 80 -15.31 -3.01 4.92
CA ASP A 80 -16.03 -3.16 3.64
C ASP A 80 -17.43 -3.74 3.83
N ARG A 81 -17.57 -4.79 4.66
CA ARG A 81 -18.90 -5.34 5.02
C ARG A 81 -19.79 -4.32 5.73
N SER A 82 -19.20 -3.45 6.55
CA SER A 82 -19.94 -2.40 7.24
C SER A 82 -20.38 -1.31 6.27
N ALA A 83 -19.50 -0.87 5.37
CA ALA A 83 -19.82 0.11 4.33
C ALA A 83 -20.93 -0.43 3.40
N ARG A 84 -20.85 -1.68 2.96
CA ARG A 84 -21.90 -2.33 2.15
C ARG A 84 -23.25 -2.38 2.86
N ARG A 85 -23.27 -2.68 4.16
CA ARG A 85 -24.53 -2.66 4.94
C ARG A 85 -25.15 -1.28 4.99
N VAL A 86 -24.35 -0.23 5.12
CA VAL A 86 -24.84 1.15 5.07
C VAL A 86 -25.42 1.47 3.69
N LEU A 87 -24.74 1.09 2.61
CA LEU A 87 -25.25 1.26 1.24
C LEU A 87 -26.57 0.53 1.01
N TRP A 88 -26.69 -0.72 1.46
CA TRP A 88 -27.94 -1.48 1.42
C TRP A 88 -29.04 -0.82 2.26
N GLY A 89 -28.68 -0.19 3.38
CA GLY A 89 -29.60 0.62 4.17
C GLY A 89 -30.17 1.80 3.38
N PHE A 90 -29.32 2.58 2.70
CA PHE A 90 -29.77 3.65 1.81
C PHE A 90 -30.66 3.13 0.68
N ALA A 91 -30.28 2.03 0.02
CA ALA A 91 -31.09 1.42 -1.02
C ALA A 91 -32.48 1.00 -0.49
N SER A 92 -32.54 0.38 0.69
CA SER A 92 -33.79 0.00 1.35
C SER A 92 -34.68 1.20 1.67
N ILE A 93 -34.09 2.33 2.09
CA ILE A 93 -34.84 3.58 2.33
C ILE A 93 -35.48 4.06 1.02
N PHE A 94 -34.72 4.17 -0.07
CA PHE A 94 -35.27 4.60 -1.36
C PHE A 94 -36.37 3.67 -1.88
N VAL A 95 -36.20 2.35 -1.72
CA VAL A 95 -37.24 1.38 -2.08
C VAL A 95 -38.49 1.56 -1.22
N SER A 96 -38.33 1.80 0.08
CA SER A 96 -39.46 2.03 1.00
C SER A 96 -40.18 3.35 0.69
N GLN A 97 -39.44 4.42 0.39
CA GLN A 97 -39.99 5.70 -0.05
C GLN A 97 -40.82 5.52 -1.33
N PHE A 98 -40.29 4.81 -2.31
CA PHE A 98 -41.00 4.53 -3.56
C PHE A 98 -42.27 3.71 -3.33
N ALA A 99 -42.19 2.63 -2.53
CA ALA A 99 -43.34 1.81 -2.19
C ALA A 99 -44.41 2.60 -1.40
N MET A 100 -44.00 3.49 -0.50
CA MET A 100 -44.90 4.36 0.25
C MET A 100 -45.65 5.32 -0.68
N ILE A 101 -44.97 5.93 -1.64
CA ILE A 101 -45.60 6.82 -2.62
C ILE A 101 -46.56 6.04 -3.52
N GLN A 102 -46.14 4.86 -4.00
CA GLN A 102 -46.97 3.99 -4.83
C GLN A 102 -48.22 3.52 -4.08
N TYR A 103 -48.08 3.06 -2.84
CA TYR A 103 -49.21 2.66 -2.00
C TYR A 103 -50.13 3.85 -1.70
N GLY A 104 -49.56 4.99 -1.34
CA GLY A 104 -50.29 6.23 -1.08
C GLY A 104 -51.13 6.67 -2.28
N THR A 105 -50.57 6.67 -3.49
CA THR A 105 -51.21 7.18 -4.71
C THR A 105 -52.36 6.31 -5.22
N TYR A 106 -52.28 4.98 -5.06
CA TYR A 106 -53.23 4.05 -5.67
C TYR A 106 -54.22 3.40 -4.70
N LEU A 107 -53.90 3.32 -3.41
CA LEU A 107 -54.72 2.57 -2.43
C LEU A 107 -55.34 3.45 -1.34
N ALA A 108 -54.65 4.51 -0.88
CA ALA A 108 -55.04 5.23 0.34
C ALA A 108 -55.45 6.69 0.11
N PHE A 109 -54.77 7.41 -0.78
CA PHE A 109 -54.94 8.85 -0.98
C PHE A 109 -55.02 9.19 -2.48
N SER A 110 -55.88 10.15 -2.84
CA SER A 110 -55.84 10.73 -4.18
C SER A 110 -54.51 11.49 -4.38
N TRP A 111 -54.09 11.61 -5.64
CA TRP A 111 -52.84 12.26 -6.04
C TRP A 111 -52.66 13.69 -5.45
N ASP A 112 -53.76 14.43 -5.28
CA ASP A 112 -53.80 15.78 -4.71
C ASP A 112 -53.19 15.89 -3.29
N ILE A 113 -53.29 14.84 -2.47
CA ILE A 113 -52.69 14.82 -1.12
C ILE A 113 -51.21 14.41 -1.19
N MET A 114 -50.83 13.59 -2.17
CA MET A 114 -49.47 13.07 -2.32
C MET A 114 -48.51 14.06 -3.00
N GLU A 115 -49.03 14.95 -3.85
CA GLU A 115 -48.25 15.97 -4.57
C GLU A 115 -47.30 16.79 -3.65
N PRO A 116 -47.77 17.45 -2.58
CA PRO A 116 -46.88 18.22 -1.71
C PRO A 116 -45.91 17.35 -0.92
N ILE A 117 -46.30 16.10 -0.60
CA ILE A 117 -45.48 15.17 0.19
C ILE A 117 -44.28 14.70 -0.65
N THR A 118 -44.52 14.27 -1.89
CA THR A 118 -43.44 13.84 -2.79
C THR A 118 -42.49 14.98 -3.14
N CYS A 119 -43.01 16.20 -3.33
CA CYS A 119 -42.19 17.39 -3.51
C CYS A 119 -41.31 17.67 -2.28
N GLY A 120 -41.88 17.59 -1.07
CA GLY A 120 -41.15 17.77 0.18
C GLY A 120 -40.06 16.72 0.39
N MET A 121 -40.35 15.45 0.12
CA MET A 121 -39.36 14.36 0.21
C MET A 121 -38.22 14.56 -0.78
N THR A 122 -38.52 14.89 -2.04
CA THR A 122 -37.49 15.12 -3.07
C THR A 122 -36.57 16.29 -2.70
N LEU A 123 -37.14 17.40 -2.24
CA LEU A 123 -36.36 18.54 -1.75
C LEU A 123 -35.53 18.15 -0.52
N GLY A 124 -36.09 17.37 0.40
CA GLY A 124 -35.38 16.86 1.57
C GLY A 124 -34.19 15.98 1.20
N ASP A 125 -34.34 15.07 0.23
CA ASP A 125 -33.26 14.19 -0.23
C ASP A 125 -32.14 14.99 -0.91
N VAL A 126 -32.49 16.00 -1.72
CA VAL A 126 -31.51 16.92 -2.33
C VAL A 126 -30.74 17.71 -1.27
N VAL A 127 -31.44 18.26 -0.28
CA VAL A 127 -30.82 18.97 0.85
C VAL A 127 -29.90 18.03 1.63
N CYS A 128 -30.32 16.80 1.91
CA CYS A 128 -29.49 15.79 2.58
C CYS A 128 -28.23 15.46 1.78
N GLY A 129 -28.36 15.26 0.47
CA GLY A 129 -27.23 15.02 -0.43
C GLY A 129 -26.24 16.19 -0.45
N TYR A 130 -26.74 17.42 -0.47
CA TYR A 130 -25.90 18.61 -0.41
C TYR A 130 -25.21 18.79 0.94
N LEU A 131 -25.92 18.57 2.05
CA LEU A 131 -25.33 18.58 3.40
C LEU A 131 -24.23 17.53 3.54
N PHE A 132 -24.42 16.35 2.96
CA PHE A 132 -23.38 15.32 2.93
C PHE A 132 -22.13 15.80 2.17
N TRP A 133 -22.30 16.44 1.02
CA TRP A 133 -21.20 17.02 0.25
C TRP A 133 -20.46 18.10 1.05
N VAL A 134 -21.16 19.02 1.71
CA VAL A 134 -20.56 20.05 2.56
C VAL A 134 -19.74 19.44 3.70
N TRP A 135 -20.30 18.43 4.38
CA TRP A 135 -19.63 17.81 5.52
C TRP A 135 -18.44 16.94 5.13
N THR A 136 -18.59 16.17 4.06
CA THR A 136 -17.61 15.16 3.65
C THR A 136 -16.59 15.69 2.65
N LYS A 137 -16.89 16.80 1.96
CA LYS A 137 -16.14 17.36 0.83
C LYS A 137 -15.88 16.34 -0.30
N ARG A 138 -16.69 15.29 -0.38
CA ARG A 138 -16.62 14.25 -1.41
C ARG A 138 -17.91 14.27 -2.22
N PRO A 139 -17.86 13.96 -3.53
CA PRO A 139 -19.06 13.88 -4.35
C PRO A 139 -20.05 12.87 -3.75
N TYR A 140 -21.35 13.14 -3.90
CA TYR A 140 -22.42 12.21 -3.58
C TYR A 140 -22.46 11.09 -4.64
N SER A 141 -21.43 10.25 -4.64
CA SER A 141 -21.31 9.05 -5.47
C SER A 141 -21.31 7.82 -4.57
N LEU A 142 -21.77 6.68 -5.11
CA LEU A 142 -21.80 5.41 -4.38
C LEU A 142 -20.40 5.04 -3.86
N GLU A 143 -19.38 5.32 -4.68
CA GLU A 143 -17.98 5.09 -4.36
C GLU A 143 -17.47 6.05 -3.27
N GLY A 144 -17.79 7.35 -3.37
CA GLY A 144 -17.43 8.34 -2.35
C GLY A 144 -18.08 8.05 -0.99
N LEU A 145 -19.32 7.59 -0.99
CA LEU A 145 -20.05 7.19 0.21
C LEU A 145 -19.41 5.94 0.85
N LYS A 146 -19.15 4.92 0.02
CA LYS A 146 -18.49 3.68 0.45
C LYS A 146 -17.14 3.97 1.09
N GLU A 147 -16.32 4.77 0.42
CA GLU A 147 -14.97 5.09 0.86
C GLU A 147 -14.98 5.90 2.16
N HIS A 148 -15.88 6.88 2.29
CA HIS A 148 -16.02 7.65 3.53
C HIS A 148 -16.39 6.75 4.73
N PHE A 149 -17.41 5.90 4.56
CA PHE A 149 -17.82 4.99 5.64
C PHE A 149 -16.77 3.92 5.93
N PHE A 150 -16.07 3.45 4.90
CA PHE A 150 -14.96 2.52 5.02
C PHE A 150 -13.82 3.14 5.84
N GLU A 151 -13.30 4.30 5.46
CA GLU A 151 -12.19 4.98 6.15
C GLU A 151 -12.55 5.30 7.60
N ARG A 152 -13.75 5.83 7.84
CA ARG A 152 -14.23 6.12 9.19
C ARG A 152 -14.32 4.86 10.05
N LYS A 153 -14.76 3.73 9.48
CA LYS A 153 -14.86 2.46 10.22
C LYS A 153 -13.49 1.82 10.43
N LYS A 154 -12.63 1.83 9.41
CA LYS A 154 -11.24 1.36 9.45
C LYS A 154 -10.44 2.10 10.51
N GLY A 155 -10.48 3.43 10.54
CA GLY A 155 -9.80 4.23 11.55
C GLY A 155 -10.28 3.91 12.98
N LYS A 156 -11.59 3.68 13.17
CA LYS A 156 -12.12 3.23 14.47
C LYS A 156 -11.65 1.83 14.86
N LEU A 157 -11.59 0.90 13.91
CA LEU A 157 -11.15 -0.47 14.14
C LEU A 157 -9.64 -0.56 14.42
N ILE A 158 -8.81 0.20 13.70
CA ILE A 158 -7.37 0.30 13.94
C ILE A 158 -7.10 0.78 15.37
N LYS A 159 -7.78 1.85 15.81
CA LYS A 159 -7.67 2.36 17.19
C LYS A 159 -8.15 1.34 18.22
N LYS A 160 -9.26 0.64 17.95
CA LYS A 160 -9.83 -0.36 18.86
C LYS A 160 -8.93 -1.58 19.03
N ASN A 161 -8.34 -2.06 17.94
CA ASN A 161 -7.49 -3.24 17.93
C ASN A 161 -6.03 -2.93 18.31
N GLN A 162 -5.72 -1.67 18.67
CA GLN A 162 -4.37 -1.20 19.03
C GLN A 162 -3.29 -1.67 18.05
N VAL A 163 -3.61 -1.63 16.75
CA VAL A 163 -2.66 -2.05 15.71
C VAL A 163 -1.59 -0.98 15.62
N ASP A 164 -0.35 -1.34 15.94
CA ASP A 164 0.81 -0.46 15.83
C ASP A 164 1.15 -0.23 14.35
N TYR A 165 0.46 0.74 13.75
CA TYR A 165 0.62 1.10 12.35
C TYR A 165 2.00 1.70 12.07
N ASN A 166 2.58 2.39 13.05
CA ASN A 166 3.91 3.00 12.94
C ASN A 166 5.01 1.93 12.82
N ASN A 167 4.92 0.86 13.61
CA ASN A 167 5.86 -0.25 13.49
C ASN A 167 5.69 -1.01 12.16
N TYR A 168 4.45 -1.14 11.66
CA TYR A 168 4.18 -1.72 10.34
C TYR A 168 4.81 -0.90 9.20
N GLU A 169 4.65 0.42 9.23
CA GLU A 169 5.21 1.32 8.22
C GLU A 169 6.73 1.25 8.18
N LYS A 170 7.39 1.29 9.34
CA LYS A 170 8.85 1.10 9.45
C LYS A 170 9.32 -0.25 8.89
N THR A 171 8.55 -1.31 9.13
CA THR A 171 8.84 -2.65 8.60
C THR A 171 8.72 -2.67 7.07
N GLU A 172 7.70 -2.00 6.51
CA GLU A 172 7.53 -1.88 5.05
C GLU A 172 8.64 -1.04 4.40
N GLU A 173 9.08 0.03 5.05
CA GLU A 173 10.21 0.83 4.60
C GLU A 173 11.51 0.02 4.58
N ALA A 174 11.78 -0.74 5.65
CA ALA A 174 12.95 -1.62 5.72
C ALA A 174 12.92 -2.68 4.60
N ILE A 175 11.77 -3.31 4.35
CA ILE A 175 11.59 -4.25 3.24
C ILE A 175 11.84 -3.57 1.88
N ARG A 176 11.37 -2.32 1.70
CA ARG A 176 11.59 -1.55 0.47
C ARG A 176 13.07 -1.25 0.25
N ILE A 177 13.80 -0.86 1.29
CA ILE A 177 15.24 -0.58 1.23
C ILE A 177 16.00 -1.86 0.85
N ILE A 178 15.74 -2.97 1.55
CA ILE A 178 16.41 -4.25 1.27
C ILE A 178 16.10 -4.73 -0.16
N ARG A 179 14.85 -4.61 -0.62
CA ARG A 179 14.47 -4.99 -1.99
C ARG A 179 15.19 -4.14 -3.04
N ASN A 180 15.31 -2.84 -2.82
CA ASN A 180 16.04 -1.96 -3.73
C ASN A 180 17.53 -2.34 -3.75
N ARG A 181 18.12 -2.62 -2.59
CA ARG A 181 19.51 -3.08 -2.51
C ARG A 181 19.74 -4.40 -3.23
N LEU A 182 18.81 -5.35 -3.08
CA LEU A 182 18.85 -6.62 -3.81
C LEU A 182 18.83 -6.42 -5.33
N ARG A 183 18.01 -5.49 -5.83
CA ARG A 183 17.95 -5.13 -7.25
C ARG A 183 19.22 -4.44 -7.76
N GLU A 184 19.95 -3.72 -6.90
CA GLU A 184 21.24 -3.12 -7.27
C GLU A 184 22.38 -4.13 -7.39
N LEU A 185 22.19 -5.34 -6.82
CA LEU A 185 23.13 -6.45 -6.84
C LEU A 185 22.80 -7.50 -7.93
N GLU A 186 21.67 -7.34 -8.63
CA GLU A 186 21.29 -8.08 -9.86
C GLU A 186 21.93 -7.45 -11.10
#